data_AF-A0A2V8AKJ1-F1
#
_entry.id   AF-A0A2V8AKJ1-F1
#
_cell.length_a   1.000
_cell.length_b   1.000
_cell.length_c   1.000
_cell.angle_alpha   90.00
_cell.angle_beta   90.00
_cell.angle_gamma   90.00
#
_symmetry.space_group_name_H-M   'P 1'
#
loop_
_entity.id
_entity.type
_entity.pdbx_description
1 polymer ?
#
loop_
_entity_poly.entity_id
_entity_poly.type
_entity_poly.pdbx_seq_one_letter_code
_entity_poly.pdbx_strand_id
1 'polypeptide(L)'
;MALRTCTVSFTGPSGVRHSVEVAAESIYEAAALGVSALKSDGWADAIAPGTELEVQVREPATCHRLTVEQIRRWCDGVAVSPDETLKKRRLKQLLA
;
A
#
# COMPACT_ATOMS: atom_id res chain seq x y z
N MET A 1 3.71 13.80 14.05
CA MET A 1 2.64 13.59 13.05
C MET A 1 2.63 12.11 12.67
N ALA A 2 1.57 11.59 12.02
CA ALA A 2 1.52 10.17 11.66
C ALA A 2 2.02 9.95 10.23
N LEU A 3 2.94 8.99 10.05
CA LEU A 3 3.45 8.56 8.74
C LEU A 3 2.32 7.93 7.93
N ARG A 4 2.15 8.34 6.68
CA ARG A 4 1.13 7.81 5.76
C ARG A 4 1.77 7.31 4.48
N THR A 5 1.19 6.24 3.93
CA THR A 5 1.55 5.78 2.58
C THR A 5 0.89 6.70 1.57
N CYS A 6 1.69 7.32 0.71
CA CYS A 6 1.26 8.21 -0.35
C CYS A 6 1.68 7.60 -1.69
N THR A 7 0.76 7.58 -2.66
CA THR A 7 1.11 7.30 -4.05
C THR A 7 1.35 8.64 -4.74
N VAL A 8 2.55 8.87 -5.24
CA VAL A 8 2.91 10.06 -6.04
C VAL A 8 2.98 9.66 -7.49
N SER A 9 2.31 10.40 -8.37
CA SER A 9 2.34 10.13 -9.80
C SER A 9 2.42 11.40 -10.63
N PHE A 10 2.97 11.27 -11.83
CA PHE A 10 2.92 12.30 -12.85
C PHE A 10 2.73 11.65 -14.23
N THR A 11 2.18 12.41 -15.17
CA THR A 11 2.08 11.99 -16.57
C THR A 11 3.04 12.82 -17.39
N GLY A 12 4.00 12.15 -18.03
CA GLY A 12 5.01 12.81 -18.85
C GLY A 12 4.46 13.25 -20.22
N PRO A 13 5.26 13.98 -21.02
CA PRO A 13 4.89 14.38 -22.38
C PRO A 13 4.56 13.20 -23.32
N SER A 14 5.15 12.03 -23.05
CA SER A 14 4.85 10.77 -23.75
C SER A 14 3.45 10.21 -23.45
N GLY A 15 2.71 10.79 -22.49
CA GLY A 15 1.41 10.30 -22.02
C GLY A 15 1.51 9.11 -21.05
N VAL A 16 2.72 8.66 -20.73
CA VAL A 16 2.94 7.57 -19.76
C VAL A 16 2.80 8.13 -18.34
N ARG A 17 1.96 7.48 -17.53
CA ARG A 17 1.83 7.77 -16.10
C ARG A 17 2.86 6.97 -15.32
N HIS A 18 3.74 7.67 -14.61
CA HIS A 18 4.68 7.08 -13.68
C HIS A 18 4.18 7.27 -12.26
N SER A 19 4.26 6.24 -11.42
CA SER A 19 3.83 6.30 -10.03
C SER A 19 4.80 5.58 -9.09
N VAL A 20 4.89 6.07 -7.86
CA VAL A 20 5.69 5.48 -6.78
C VAL A 20 4.95 5.58 -5.45
N GLU A 21 5.15 4.61 -4.57
CA GLU A 21 4.65 4.65 -3.20
C GLU A 21 5.75 5.13 -2.25
N VAL A 22 5.43 6.13 -1.42
CA VAL A 22 6.33 6.69 -0.42
C VAL A 22 5.64 6.77 0.92
N ALA A 23 6.40 6.77 2.01
CA ALA A 23 5.88 7.03 3.34
C ALA A 23 6.30 8.42 3.80
N ALA A 24 5.34 9.27 4.19
CA ALA A 24 5.61 10.67 4.53
C ALA A 24 4.67 11.17 5.64
N GLU A 25 5.13 12.18 6.37
CA GLU A 25 4.35 12.89 7.39
C GLU A 25 3.56 14.07 6.81
N SER A 26 3.91 14.54 5.62
CA SER A 26 3.22 15.64 4.92
C SER A 26 3.13 15.44 3.40
N ILE A 27 2.24 16.20 2.75
CA ILE A 27 2.09 16.19 1.28
C ILE A 27 3.37 16.65 0.58
N TYR A 28 4.04 17.69 1.11
CA TYR A 28 5.28 18.21 0.53
C TYR A 28 6.43 17.23 0.65
N GLU A 29 6.55 16.56 1.79
CA GLU A 29 7.53 15.50 1.99
C GLU A 29 7.25 14.31 1.05
N ALA A 30 5.98 13.90 0.92
CA ALA A 30 5.59 12.86 -0.05
C ALA A 30 5.99 13.26 -1.47
N ALA A 31 5.69 14.49 -1.89
CA ALA A 31 6.05 14.99 -3.22
C ALA A 31 7.57 14.98 -3.45
N ALA A 32 8.37 15.45 -2.48
CA ALA A 32 9.83 15.47 -2.58
C ALA A 32 10.42 14.04 -2.68
N LEU A 33 9.95 13.12 -1.83
CA LEU A 33 10.35 11.72 -1.87
C LEU A 33 9.94 11.05 -3.19
N GLY A 34 8.72 11.32 -3.66
CA GLY A 34 8.21 10.78 -4.91
C GLY A 34 9.02 11.24 -6.12
N VAL A 35 9.31 12.55 -6.23
CA VAL A 35 10.15 13.11 -7.30
C VAL A 35 11.56 12.51 -7.26
N SER A 36 12.15 12.34 -6.07
CA SER A 36 13.48 11.74 -5.92
C SER A 36 13.51 10.28 -6.41
N ALA A 37 12.50 9.50 -6.03
CA ALA A 37 12.39 8.10 -6.43
C ALA A 37 12.15 7.96 -7.95
N LEU A 38 11.23 8.76 -8.51
CA LEU A 38 10.91 8.75 -9.95
C LEU A 38 12.10 9.17 -10.83
N LYS A 39 12.94 10.11 -10.35
CA LYS A 39 14.19 10.48 -11.04
C LYS A 39 15.22 9.35 -11.02
N SER A 40 15.26 8.57 -9.95
CA SER A 40 16.26 7.52 -9.75
C SER A 40 15.99 6.28 -10.61
N ASP A 41 14.73 6.02 -10.97
CA ASP A 41 14.35 4.87 -11.80
C ASP A 41 14.80 4.99 -13.26
N GLY A 42 15.18 6.18 -13.74
CA GLY A 42 15.67 6.38 -15.12
C GLY A 42 14.60 6.21 -16.23
N TRP A 43 13.38 5.83 -15.85
CA TRP A 43 12.22 5.68 -16.74
C TRP A 43 11.42 6.97 -16.95
N ALA A 44 11.65 7.99 -16.12
CA ALA A 44 10.92 9.25 -16.18
C ALA A 44 11.60 10.23 -17.14
N ASP A 45 10.81 10.80 -18.07
CA ASP A 45 11.16 12.05 -18.74
C ASP A 45 11.60 13.09 -17.69
N ALA A 46 12.48 14.03 -18.07
CA ALA A 46 12.95 15.06 -17.14
C ALA A 46 11.75 15.79 -16.49
N ILE A 47 11.57 15.59 -15.16
CA ILE A 47 10.51 16.26 -14.40
C ILE A 47 10.85 17.76 -14.35
N ALA A 48 10.13 18.54 -15.14
CA ALA A 48 10.32 19.98 -15.26
C ALA A 48 9.67 20.73 -14.08
N PRO A 49 10.09 21.97 -13.77
CA PRO A 49 9.52 22.74 -12.66
C PRO A 49 8.00 22.95 -12.72
N GLY A 50 7.41 22.93 -13.91
CA GLY A 50 5.96 23.07 -14.11
C GLY A 50 5.17 21.76 -14.18
N THR A 51 5.81 20.61 -13.94
CA THR A 51 5.13 19.31 -13.99
C THR A 51 4.17 19.17 -12.81
N GLU A 52 2.89 18.93 -13.11
CA GLU A 52 1.88 18.63 -12.09
C GLU A 52 2.12 17.25 -11.46
N LEU A 53 2.04 17.19 -10.14
CA LEU A 53 2.15 15.95 -9.37
C LEU A 53 0.80 15.62 -8.74
N GLU A 54 0.30 14.41 -8.97
CA GLU A 54 -0.84 13.84 -8.26
C GLU A 54 -0.32 13.09 -7.02
N VAL A 55 -0.66 13.58 -5.83
CA VAL A 55 -0.30 12.93 -4.56
C VAL A 55 -1.56 12.38 -3.90
N GLN A 56 -1.74 11.06 -3.97
CA GLN A 56 -2.83 10.38 -3.30
C GLN A 56 -2.37 9.89 -1.93
N VAL A 57 -2.90 10.49 -0.87
CA VAL A 57 -2.67 10.05 0.50
C VAL A 57 -3.62 8.90 0.82
N ARG A 58 -3.08 7.73 1.14
CA ARG A 58 -3.87 6.62 1.68
C ARG A 58 -3.98 6.77 3.19
N GLU A 59 -5.12 6.39 3.76
CA GLU A 59 -5.22 6.28 5.23
C GLU A 59 -4.08 5.37 5.73
N PRO A 60 -3.47 5.68 6.89
CA PRO A 60 -2.38 4.87 7.41
C PRO A 60 -2.84 3.41 7.50
N ALA A 61 -2.19 2.54 6.72
CA ALA A 61 -2.59 1.14 6.65
C ALA A 61 -2.41 0.51 8.03
N THR A 62 -3.46 -0.15 8.54
CA THR A 62 -3.32 -0.94 9.76
C THR A 62 -2.51 -2.19 9.43
N CYS A 63 -1.28 -2.24 9.93
CA CYS A 63 -0.38 -3.38 9.71
C CYS A 63 -0.57 -4.41 10.83
N HIS A 64 -1.10 -5.58 10.49
CA HIS A 64 -1.09 -6.74 11.37
C HIS A 64 -0.07 -7.76 10.85
N ARG A 65 0.82 -8.23 11.72
CA ARG A 65 1.79 -9.29 11.41
C ARG A 65 1.30 -10.59 12.05
N LEU A 66 1.07 -11.60 11.22
CA LEU A 66 0.66 -12.93 11.65
C LEU A 66 1.34 -14.00 10.79
N THR A 67 1.67 -15.13 11.41
CA THR A 67 2.21 -16.30 10.72
C THR A 67 1.07 -17.16 10.17
N VAL A 68 1.37 -17.99 9.16
CA VAL A 68 0.42 -19.00 8.66
C VAL A 68 -0.02 -19.95 9.79
N GLU A 69 0.87 -20.25 10.73
CA GLU A 69 0.57 -21.05 11.91
C GLU A 69 -0.47 -20.39 12.82
N GLN A 70 -0.37 -19.08 13.06
CA GLN A 70 -1.38 -18.34 13.84
C GLN A 70 -2.76 -18.37 13.18
N ILE A 71 -2.81 -18.32 11.84
CA ILE A 71 -4.07 -18.45 11.08
C ILE A 71 -4.65 -19.86 11.23
N ARG A 72 -3.80 -20.90 11.12
CA ARG A 72 -4.22 -22.30 11.31
C ARG A 72 -4.76 -22.52 12.73
N ARG A 73 -4.02 -22.06 13.75
CA ARG A 73 -4.45 -22.12 15.16
C ARG A 73 -5.77 -21.39 15.39
N TRP A 74 -5.98 -20.24 14.74
CA TRP A 74 -7.25 -19.52 14.84
C TRP A 74 -8.40 -20.28 14.19
N CYS A 75 -8.19 -20.89 13.01
CA CYS A 75 -9.19 -21.72 12.35
C CYS A 75 -9.56 -22.97 13.17
N ASP A 76 -8.60 -23.53 13.90
CA ASP A 76 -8.78 -24.69 14.78
C ASP A 76 -9.36 -24.32 16.15
N GLY A 77 -9.38 -23.03 16.51
CA GLY A 77 -9.86 -22.53 17.78
C GLY A 77 -11.39 -22.56 17.90
N VAL A 78 -11.86 -22.61 19.16
CA VAL A 78 -13.30 -22.59 19.51
C VAL A 78 -14.00 -21.41 18.83
N ALA A 79 -15.14 -21.67 18.21
CA ALA A 79 -16.00 -20.66 17.61
C ALA A 79 -17.13 -20.29 18.59
N VAL A 80 -17.53 -19.02 18.62
CA VAL A 80 -18.59 -18.53 19.51
C VAL A 80 -19.99 -18.60 18.88
N SER A 81 -20.07 -19.00 17.60
CA SER A 81 -21.34 -19.18 16.88
C SER A 81 -21.26 -20.26 15.79
N PRO A 82 -22.42 -20.81 15.35
CA PRO A 82 -22.47 -21.73 14.21
C PRO A 82 -21.95 -21.11 12.91
N ASP A 83 -22.22 -19.82 12.66
CA ASP A 83 -21.73 -19.11 11.47
C ASP A 83 -20.20 -19.02 11.46
N GLU A 84 -19.60 -18.69 12.61
CA GLU A 84 -18.14 -18.64 12.74
C GLU A 84 -17.51 -20.03 12.54
N THR A 85 -18.18 -21.09 13.00
CA THR A 85 -17.74 -22.48 12.76
C THR A 85 -17.66 -22.78 11.26
N LEU A 86 -18.69 -22.44 10.50
CA LEU A 86 -18.72 -22.64 9.05
C LEU A 86 -17.64 -21.80 8.35
N LYS A 87 -17.46 -20.55 8.78
CA LYS A 87 -16.43 -19.64 8.27
C LYS A 87 -15.03 -20.19 8.50
N LYS A 88 -14.71 -20.59 9.73
CA LYS A 88 -13.41 -21.20 10.09
C LYS A 88 -13.15 -22.48 9.31
N ARG A 89 -14.16 -23.35 9.15
CA ARG A 89 -14.04 -24.58 8.36
C ARG A 89 -13.70 -24.28 6.89
N ARG A 90 -14.40 -23.33 6.25
CA ARG A 90 -14.13 -22.92 4.87
C ARG A 90 -12.72 -22.35 4.72
N LEU A 91 -12.32 -21.45 5.62
CA LEU A 91 -10.99 -20.84 5.58
C LEU A 91 -9.88 -21.87 5.81
N LYS A 92 -10.09 -22.84 6.70
CA LYS A 92 -9.16 -23.96 6.91
C LYS A 92 -8.94 -24.78 5.64
N GLN A 93 -9.98 -25.02 4.85
CA GLN A 93 -9.86 -25.73 3.56
C GLN A 93 -9.04 -24.96 2.52
N LEU A 94 -9.06 -23.63 2.55
CA LEU A 94 -8.26 -22.79 1.64
C LEU A 94 -6.77 -22.77 1.99
N LEU A 95 -6.42 -23.19 3.21
CA LEU A 95 -5.05 -23.21 3.74
C LEU A 95 -4.41 -24.61 3.72
N ALA A 96 -5.13 -25.58 3.16
CA ALA A 96 -4.72 -26.98 3.01
C ALA A 96 -3.64 -27.14 1.93
#